data_AF-A0A254TJ60-F1
#
_entry.id   AF-A0A254TJ60-F1
#
_cell.length_a   1.000
_cell.length_b   1.000
_cell.length_c   1.000
_cell.angle_alpha   90.00
_cell.angle_beta   90.00
_cell.angle_gamma   90.00
#
_symmetry.space_group_name_H-M   'P 1'
#
loop_
_entity.id
_entity.type
_entity.pdbx_description
1 polymer ?
#
loop_
_entity_poly.entity_id
_entity_poly.type
_entity_poly.pdbx_seq_one_letter_code
_entity_poly.pdbx_strand_id
1 'polypeptide(L)'
;MRIDVQFADRVGIAHEILAVLAGRNMNVVAVEVDSFDVFIDIPELTENLLPALRTDFMRIAGVLDVKVVDVLPGARRRLHLDTLMAALADPVMAVDADGRIVAANAAAAAVADTSESGLHGKALDELFGDSGLQTELLENSFQAPSREVRLHGQPFLLEVTPVSEPINSALGQTIGGVITLHAPRRLGGRIHALQHGGGGFDTIIGESEPIRALKARAARVAIVDAPLLIVGETGTGKELVAQACHAASPRSSAPFLALNCAALPESLAESELFGYMSGAFTGAQRGGKPGLIEMADGGTVFLDEIGEMSLYLQAKLLRFLNDGKFRRIGSDREIKVNVRIISATHRNLAKMVAEGAFREDLFYRLNVLHLEVPALRERPDDILLLARHFIERACAQAQKPICRLGADACAALVANHWPGNVRQLQNVVFRAITMSDKKVLDASDFDLAEGSIMTAAEAGIGHDGQDWDSSVESFERAFLERLYPQYPSSRKLAARLKTSHSMIANKLRKYGIPGSGR
;
A
#
# COMPACT_ATOMS: atom_id res chain seq x y z
N MET A 1 -15.35 -39.97 -35.44
CA MET A 1 -13.95 -39.81 -35.00
C MET A 1 -13.32 -38.59 -35.64
N ARG A 2 -12.31 -38.00 -35.00
CA ARG A 2 -11.48 -36.95 -35.60
C ARG A 2 -10.15 -37.54 -36.02
N ILE A 3 -9.66 -37.14 -37.17
CA ILE A 3 -8.40 -37.64 -37.74
C ILE A 3 -7.50 -36.50 -38.17
N ASP A 4 -6.21 -36.77 -38.12
CA ASP A 4 -5.13 -35.98 -38.70
C ASP A 4 -4.56 -36.77 -39.89
N VAL A 5 -4.65 -36.21 -41.10
CA VAL A 5 -4.03 -36.74 -42.30
C VAL A 5 -2.78 -35.93 -42.59
N GLN A 6 -1.61 -36.54 -42.35
CA GLN A 6 -0.32 -35.91 -42.53
C GLN A 6 0.13 -36.08 -43.98
N PHE A 7 0.62 -35.02 -44.60
CA PHE A 7 0.99 -35.04 -46.00
C PHE A 7 2.23 -34.19 -46.33
N ALA A 8 2.87 -34.52 -47.45
CA ALA A 8 3.87 -33.67 -48.09
C ALA A 8 3.17 -32.58 -48.90
N ASP A 9 3.49 -31.31 -48.63
CA ASP A 9 2.84 -30.17 -49.25
C ASP A 9 2.89 -30.24 -50.79
N ARG A 10 1.71 -30.28 -51.40
CA ARG A 10 1.54 -30.26 -52.85
C ARG A 10 0.18 -29.72 -53.24
N VAL A 11 0.11 -29.14 -54.44
CA VAL A 11 -1.15 -28.64 -55.01
C VAL A 11 -2.15 -29.80 -55.16
N GLY A 12 -3.38 -29.57 -54.69
CA GLY A 12 -4.51 -30.49 -54.86
C GLY A 12 -4.66 -31.58 -53.79
N ILE A 13 -3.71 -31.75 -52.87
CA ILE A 13 -3.74 -32.86 -51.90
C ILE A 13 -4.95 -32.81 -50.95
N ALA A 14 -5.28 -31.64 -50.42
CA ALA A 14 -6.46 -31.48 -49.57
C ALA A 14 -7.77 -31.81 -50.32
N HIS A 15 -7.85 -31.46 -51.61
CA HIS A 15 -9.00 -31.81 -52.44
C HIS A 15 -9.13 -33.32 -52.67
N GLU A 16 -8.02 -34.01 -52.96
CA GLU A 16 -8.00 -35.46 -53.13
C GLU A 16 -8.38 -36.21 -51.84
N ILE A 17 -7.92 -35.73 -50.68
CA ILE A 17 -8.30 -36.26 -49.37
C ILE A 17 -9.82 -36.10 -49.16
N LEU A 18 -10.38 -34.92 -49.40
CA LEU A 18 -11.83 -34.70 -49.27
C LEU A 18 -12.65 -35.49 -50.31
N ALA A 19 -12.12 -35.71 -51.52
CA ALA A 19 -12.77 -36.50 -52.55
C ALA A 19 -12.92 -37.99 -52.16
N VAL A 20 -11.94 -38.56 -51.44
CA VAL A 20 -12.05 -39.92 -50.89
C VAL A 20 -13.18 -40.03 -49.88
N LEU A 21 -13.35 -39.02 -49.02
CA LEU A 21 -14.46 -38.97 -48.06
C LEU A 21 -15.82 -38.85 -48.75
N ALA A 22 -15.91 -37.97 -49.75
CA ALA A 22 -17.12 -37.81 -50.56
C ALA A 22 -17.47 -39.10 -51.31
N GLY A 23 -16.49 -39.80 -51.89
CA GLY A 23 -16.71 -41.08 -52.58
C GLY A 23 -17.20 -42.21 -51.68
N ARG A 24 -16.97 -42.10 -50.37
CA ARG A 24 -17.49 -43.03 -49.34
C ARG A 24 -18.79 -42.55 -48.69
N ASN A 25 -19.40 -41.46 -49.16
CA ASN A 25 -20.57 -40.82 -48.56
C ASN A 25 -20.40 -40.52 -47.06
N MET A 26 -19.20 -40.18 -46.62
CA MET A 26 -18.95 -39.81 -45.22
C MET A 26 -19.25 -38.34 -44.99
N ASN A 27 -20.07 -38.03 -43.97
CA ASN A 27 -20.35 -36.66 -43.60
C ASN A 27 -19.19 -36.03 -42.81
N VAL A 28 -18.78 -34.82 -43.21
CA VAL A 28 -17.68 -34.07 -42.58
C VAL A 28 -18.24 -32.85 -41.88
N VAL A 29 -18.02 -32.74 -40.57
CA VAL A 29 -18.53 -31.64 -39.74
C VAL A 29 -17.57 -30.46 -39.69
N ALA A 30 -16.26 -30.72 -39.72
CA ALA A 30 -15.24 -29.69 -39.70
C ALA A 30 -13.99 -30.15 -40.45
N VAL A 31 -13.32 -29.21 -41.11
CA VAL A 31 -12.03 -29.40 -41.77
C VAL A 31 -11.12 -28.23 -41.42
N GLU A 32 -9.92 -28.53 -40.92
CA GLU A 32 -8.87 -27.55 -40.69
C GLU A 32 -7.64 -27.98 -41.49
N VAL A 33 -7.15 -27.08 -42.34
CA VAL A 33 -5.96 -27.32 -43.18
C VAL A 33 -4.81 -26.49 -42.62
N ASP A 34 -3.72 -27.15 -42.29
CA ASP A 34 -2.42 -26.55 -41.98
C ASP A 34 -1.39 -26.98 -43.04
N SER A 35 -0.19 -26.45 -42.96
CA SER A 35 0.86 -26.57 -43.99
C SER A 35 1.22 -28.02 -44.35
N PHE A 36 1.05 -28.97 -43.41
CA PHE A 36 1.39 -30.39 -43.60
C PHE A 36 0.31 -31.36 -43.09
N ASP A 37 -0.81 -30.86 -42.59
CA ASP A 37 -1.82 -31.65 -41.88
C ASP A 37 -3.23 -31.22 -42.31
N VAL A 38 -4.11 -32.20 -42.57
CA VAL A 38 -5.55 -31.96 -42.70
C VAL A 38 -6.25 -32.63 -41.54
N PHE A 39 -6.83 -31.83 -40.66
CA PHE A 39 -7.63 -32.32 -39.55
C PHE A 39 -9.11 -32.35 -39.93
N ILE A 40 -9.78 -33.48 -39.69
CA ILE A 40 -11.15 -33.72 -40.15
C ILE A 40 -11.98 -34.32 -39.02
N ASP A 41 -13.15 -33.75 -38.74
CA ASP A 41 -14.16 -34.36 -37.86
C ASP A 41 -15.21 -35.10 -38.69
N ILE A 42 -15.24 -36.43 -38.54
CA ILE A 42 -16.13 -37.34 -39.25
C ILE A 42 -16.94 -38.11 -38.20
N PRO A 43 -18.11 -37.63 -37.76
CA PRO A 43 -18.86 -38.24 -36.65
C PRO A 43 -19.17 -39.73 -36.85
N GLU A 44 -19.44 -40.12 -38.10
CA GLU A 44 -19.82 -41.48 -38.52
C GLU A 44 -18.62 -42.45 -38.59
N LEU A 45 -17.40 -41.92 -38.53
CA LEU A 45 -16.19 -42.75 -38.56
C LEU A 45 -16.02 -43.50 -37.23
N THR A 46 -16.04 -44.83 -37.31
CA THR A 46 -15.87 -45.78 -36.20
C THR A 46 -14.55 -46.55 -36.34
N GLU A 47 -14.10 -47.21 -35.26
CA GLU A 47 -12.86 -48.03 -35.26
C GLU A 47 -12.85 -49.09 -36.37
N ASN A 48 -14.00 -49.66 -36.71
CA ASN A 48 -14.10 -50.70 -37.74
C ASN A 48 -13.93 -50.14 -39.17
N LEU A 49 -14.29 -48.88 -39.39
CA LEU A 49 -14.22 -48.24 -40.72
C LEU A 49 -12.87 -47.54 -40.97
N LEU A 50 -12.15 -47.20 -39.90
CA LEU A 50 -10.87 -46.49 -39.96
C LEU A 50 -9.77 -47.23 -40.75
N PRO A 51 -9.54 -48.55 -40.62
CA PRO A 51 -8.49 -49.24 -41.37
C PRO A 51 -8.71 -49.16 -42.89
N ALA A 52 -9.96 -49.32 -43.33
CA ALA A 52 -10.32 -49.25 -44.74
C ALA A 52 -10.18 -47.82 -45.28
N LEU A 53 -10.53 -46.81 -44.48
CA LEU A 53 -10.38 -45.41 -44.87
C LEU A 53 -8.89 -44.99 -44.91
N ARG A 54 -8.10 -45.41 -43.92
CA ARG A 54 -6.65 -45.21 -43.89
C ARG A 54 -5.99 -45.81 -45.12
N THR A 55 -6.39 -47.02 -45.52
CA THR A 55 -5.86 -47.65 -46.74
C THR A 55 -6.12 -46.81 -47.99
N ASP A 56 -7.30 -46.20 -48.11
CA ASP A 56 -7.61 -45.35 -49.25
C ASP A 56 -6.84 -44.02 -49.23
N PHE A 57 -6.69 -43.39 -48.06
CA PHE A 57 -5.86 -42.20 -47.93
C PHE A 57 -4.39 -42.48 -48.26
N MET A 58 -3.84 -43.61 -47.82
CA MET A 58 -2.45 -43.99 -48.13
C MET A 58 -2.21 -44.29 -49.62
N ARG A 59 -3.27 -44.45 -50.44
CA ARG A 59 -3.15 -44.55 -51.91
C ARG A 59 -2.97 -43.20 -52.58
N ILE A 60 -3.33 -42.10 -51.90
CA ILE A 60 -3.10 -40.75 -52.39
C ILE A 60 -1.61 -40.46 -52.32
N ALA A 61 -0.99 -40.18 -53.47
CA ALA A 61 0.43 -39.82 -53.52
C ALA A 61 0.69 -38.58 -52.63
N GLY A 62 1.67 -38.67 -51.73
CA GLY A 62 2.03 -37.59 -50.81
C GLY A 62 1.36 -37.64 -49.43
N VAL A 63 0.39 -38.53 -49.19
CA VAL A 63 -0.09 -38.81 -47.82
C VAL A 63 0.96 -39.66 -47.10
N LEU A 64 1.35 -39.22 -45.91
CA LEU A 64 2.43 -39.81 -45.10
C LEU A 64 1.86 -40.66 -43.96
N ASP A 65 0.83 -40.17 -43.28
CA ASP A 65 0.19 -40.89 -42.18
C ASP A 65 -1.26 -40.44 -41.96
N VAL A 66 -2.03 -41.27 -41.23
CA VAL A 66 -3.37 -40.95 -40.76
C VAL A 66 -3.50 -41.38 -39.30
N LYS A 67 -3.74 -40.41 -38.41
CA LYS A 67 -3.84 -40.63 -36.96
C LYS A 67 -5.21 -40.22 -36.46
N VAL A 68 -5.69 -40.88 -35.41
CA VAL A 68 -6.87 -40.40 -34.67
C VAL A 68 -6.42 -39.32 -33.70
N VAL A 69 -7.17 -38.23 -33.62
CA VAL A 69 -6.94 -37.14 -32.68
C VAL A 69 -8.15 -36.97 -31.77
N ASP A 70 -7.92 -36.55 -30.53
CA ASP A 70 -9.02 -36.34 -29.59
C ASP A 70 -9.79 -35.05 -29.90
N VAL A 71 -9.09 -34.00 -30.33
CA VAL A 71 -9.64 -32.65 -30.56
C VAL A 71 -8.91 -32.00 -31.74
N LEU A 72 -9.64 -31.28 -32.60
CA LEU A 72 -9.05 -30.50 -33.70
C LEU A 72 -8.19 -29.34 -33.16
N PRO A 73 -7.14 -28.89 -33.86
CA PRO A 73 -6.26 -27.82 -33.40
C PRO A 73 -7.00 -26.51 -33.05
N GLY A 74 -7.95 -26.07 -33.88
CA GLY A 74 -8.75 -24.87 -33.66
C GLY A 74 -9.63 -24.99 -32.41
N ALA A 75 -10.27 -26.13 -32.22
CA ALA A 75 -11.04 -26.43 -31.00
C ALA A 75 -10.14 -26.48 -29.76
N ARG A 76 -8.93 -27.08 -29.86
CA ARG A 76 -7.95 -27.11 -28.77
C ARG A 76 -7.45 -25.70 -28.43
N ARG A 77 -7.15 -24.88 -29.43
CA ARG A 77 -6.71 -23.48 -29.26
C ARG A 77 -7.80 -22.64 -28.60
N ARG A 78 -9.07 -22.81 -29.02
CA ARG A 78 -10.23 -22.16 -28.39
C ARG A 78 -10.36 -22.56 -26.93
N LEU A 79 -10.34 -23.86 -26.62
CA LEU A 79 -10.40 -24.35 -25.24
C LEU A 79 -9.28 -23.76 -24.37
N HIS A 80 -8.06 -23.64 -24.90
CA HIS A 80 -6.94 -23.04 -24.17
C HIS A 80 -7.18 -21.55 -23.89
N LEU A 81 -7.65 -20.79 -24.87
CA LEU A 81 -7.99 -19.37 -24.70
C LEU A 81 -9.15 -19.19 -23.70
N ASP A 82 -10.19 -20.00 -23.79
CA ASP A 82 -11.33 -19.97 -22.86
C ASP A 82 -10.86 -20.27 -21.43
N THR A 83 -9.95 -21.23 -21.26
CA THR A 83 -9.37 -21.58 -19.95
C THR A 83 -8.52 -20.43 -19.39
N LEU A 84 -7.71 -19.77 -20.22
CA LEU A 84 -6.94 -18.59 -19.82
C LEU A 84 -7.86 -17.45 -19.39
N MET A 85 -8.87 -17.14 -20.20
CA MET A 85 -9.87 -16.11 -19.89
C MET A 85 -10.63 -16.41 -18.61
N ALA A 86 -11.02 -17.67 -18.36
CA ALA A 86 -11.70 -18.10 -17.14
C ALA A 86 -10.82 -18.05 -15.88
N ALA A 87 -9.50 -18.22 -16.02
CA ALA A 87 -8.56 -18.10 -14.91
C ALA A 87 -8.32 -16.63 -14.50
N LEU A 88 -8.54 -15.68 -15.42
CA LEU A 88 -8.48 -14.26 -15.11
C LEU A 88 -9.65 -13.89 -14.21
N ALA A 89 -9.32 -13.43 -13.01
CA ALA A 89 -10.35 -13.14 -12.03
C ALA A 89 -10.97 -11.74 -12.20
N ASP A 90 -10.28 -10.80 -12.87
CA ASP A 90 -10.87 -9.51 -13.24
C ASP A 90 -11.79 -9.69 -14.44
N PRO A 91 -12.92 -8.95 -14.53
CA PRO A 91 -13.70 -8.87 -15.75
C PRO A 91 -12.84 -8.42 -16.94
N VAL A 92 -12.81 -9.24 -17.99
CA VAL A 92 -12.10 -8.94 -19.22
C VAL A 92 -13.03 -9.17 -20.41
N MET A 93 -13.05 -8.21 -21.33
CA MET A 93 -13.84 -8.24 -22.55
C MET A 93 -12.95 -7.85 -23.74
N ALA A 94 -12.96 -8.65 -24.80
CA ALA A 94 -12.40 -8.26 -26.09
C ALA A 94 -13.50 -7.61 -26.93
N VAL A 95 -13.20 -6.48 -27.56
CA VAL A 95 -14.10 -5.76 -28.46
C VAL A 95 -13.49 -5.63 -29.85
N ASP A 96 -14.33 -5.62 -30.87
CA ASP A 96 -13.93 -5.36 -32.26
C ASP A 96 -13.70 -3.86 -32.53
N ALA A 97 -13.36 -3.54 -33.79
CA ALA A 97 -13.13 -2.18 -34.25
C ALA A 97 -14.38 -1.28 -34.20
N ASP A 98 -15.58 -1.85 -34.05
CA ASP A 98 -16.83 -1.10 -33.88
C ASP A 98 -17.21 -0.97 -32.40
N GLY A 99 -16.42 -1.51 -31.48
CA GLY A 99 -16.68 -1.47 -30.03
C GLY A 99 -17.75 -2.48 -29.59
N ARG A 100 -17.96 -3.57 -30.33
CA ARG A 100 -18.84 -4.68 -29.93
C ARG A 100 -18.06 -5.79 -29.28
N ILE A 101 -18.62 -6.40 -28.25
CA ILE A 101 -17.96 -7.46 -27.48
C ILE A 101 -17.87 -8.74 -28.32
N VAL A 102 -16.64 -9.20 -28.58
CA VAL A 102 -16.33 -10.43 -29.31
C VAL A 102 -16.14 -11.59 -28.35
N ALA A 103 -15.57 -11.33 -27.17
CA ALA A 103 -15.37 -12.33 -26.14
C ALA A 103 -15.41 -11.68 -24.75
N ALA A 104 -15.85 -12.44 -23.76
CA ALA A 104 -15.87 -12.02 -22.36
C ALA A 104 -15.61 -13.23 -21.47
N ASN A 105 -14.95 -13.03 -20.34
CA ASN A 105 -14.79 -14.12 -19.36
C ASN A 105 -15.97 -14.21 -18.38
N ALA A 106 -15.99 -15.31 -17.63
CA ALA A 106 -16.96 -15.56 -16.56
C ALA A 106 -17.03 -14.42 -15.53
N ALA A 107 -15.92 -13.75 -15.23
CA ALA A 107 -15.92 -12.60 -14.32
C ALA A 107 -16.71 -11.41 -14.88
N ALA A 108 -16.58 -11.10 -16.18
CA ALA A 108 -17.37 -10.07 -16.84
C ALA A 108 -18.85 -10.44 -16.92
N ALA A 109 -19.16 -11.69 -17.27
CA ALA A 109 -20.53 -12.20 -17.30
C ALA A 109 -21.21 -12.09 -15.91
N ALA A 110 -20.51 -12.47 -14.85
CA ALA A 110 -21.00 -12.41 -13.48
C ALA A 110 -21.30 -10.98 -13.01
N VAL A 111 -20.45 -10.00 -13.35
CA VAL A 111 -20.68 -8.59 -12.99
C VAL A 111 -21.79 -7.97 -13.83
N ALA A 112 -21.91 -8.37 -15.10
CA ALA A 112 -22.97 -7.94 -16.01
C ALA A 112 -24.31 -8.67 -15.80
N ASP A 113 -24.42 -9.51 -14.77
CA ASP A 113 -25.62 -10.32 -14.45
C ASP A 113 -26.20 -11.04 -15.68
N THR A 114 -25.32 -11.64 -16.49
CA THR A 114 -25.69 -12.31 -17.74
C THR A 114 -24.73 -13.46 -18.06
N SER A 115 -24.93 -14.15 -19.18
CA SER A 115 -24.02 -15.19 -19.68
C SER A 115 -22.95 -14.59 -20.58
N GLU A 116 -21.81 -15.29 -20.76
CA GLU A 116 -20.78 -14.88 -21.73
C GLU A 116 -21.37 -14.71 -23.14
N SER A 117 -22.27 -15.62 -23.56
CA SER A 117 -23.02 -15.52 -24.81
C SER A 117 -23.98 -14.32 -24.85
N GLY A 118 -24.49 -13.89 -23.70
CA GLY A 118 -25.35 -12.70 -23.60
C GLY A 118 -24.60 -11.39 -23.69
N LEU A 119 -23.27 -11.40 -23.50
CA LEU A 119 -22.39 -10.26 -23.74
C LEU A 119 -21.94 -10.18 -25.20
N HIS A 120 -21.79 -11.31 -25.87
CA HIS A 120 -21.34 -11.36 -27.26
C HIS A 120 -22.23 -10.49 -28.19
N GLY A 121 -21.61 -9.60 -28.96
CA GLY A 121 -22.24 -8.70 -29.91
C GLY A 121 -22.83 -7.42 -29.31
N LYS A 122 -22.92 -7.30 -27.97
CA LYS A 122 -23.38 -6.08 -27.30
C LYS A 122 -22.38 -4.94 -27.49
N ALA A 123 -22.92 -3.73 -27.60
CA ALA A 123 -22.13 -2.50 -27.66
C ALA A 123 -21.68 -2.08 -26.25
N LEU A 124 -20.52 -1.43 -26.14
CA LEU A 124 -20.02 -0.94 -24.86
C LEU A 124 -20.94 0.12 -24.24
N ASP A 125 -21.52 0.99 -25.07
CA ASP A 125 -22.45 2.01 -24.61
C ASP A 125 -23.70 1.39 -23.96
N GLU A 126 -24.19 0.26 -24.51
CA GLU A 126 -25.31 -0.49 -23.95
C GLU A 126 -24.93 -1.12 -22.60
N LEU A 127 -23.72 -1.69 -22.50
CA LEU A 127 -23.26 -2.38 -21.31
C LEU A 127 -23.04 -1.42 -20.12
N PHE A 128 -22.39 -0.28 -20.37
CA PHE A 128 -22.04 0.68 -19.32
C PHE A 128 -23.08 1.80 -19.13
N GLY A 129 -24.03 1.95 -20.07
CA GLY A 129 -25.00 3.04 -20.05
C GLY A 129 -24.37 4.43 -20.26
N ASP A 130 -23.21 4.49 -20.93
CA ASP A 130 -22.45 5.70 -21.20
C ASP A 130 -22.18 5.81 -22.70
N SER A 131 -23.00 6.58 -23.42
CA SER A 131 -22.89 6.79 -24.87
C SER A 131 -21.60 7.51 -25.31
N GLY A 132 -20.86 8.11 -24.38
CA GLY A 132 -19.60 8.79 -24.68
C GLY A 132 -18.41 7.83 -24.69
N LEU A 133 -18.51 6.68 -24.01
CA LEU A 133 -17.39 5.77 -23.81
C LEU A 133 -16.94 5.15 -25.12
N GLN A 134 -17.84 4.50 -25.86
CA GLN A 134 -17.48 3.83 -27.12
C GLN A 134 -16.99 4.85 -28.14
N THR A 135 -17.68 5.98 -28.27
CA THR A 135 -17.27 7.07 -29.18
C THR A 135 -15.83 7.51 -28.91
N GLU A 136 -15.46 7.78 -27.66
CA GLU A 136 -14.10 8.18 -27.30
C GLU A 136 -13.07 7.08 -27.57
N LEU A 137 -13.41 5.82 -27.28
CA LEU A 137 -12.50 4.69 -27.56
C LEU A 137 -12.25 4.52 -29.06
N LEU A 138 -13.28 4.64 -29.88
CA LEU A 138 -13.18 4.54 -31.33
C LEU A 138 -12.36 5.68 -31.93
N GLU A 139 -12.64 6.93 -31.53
CA GLU A 139 -11.91 8.12 -32.00
C GLU A 139 -10.41 8.06 -31.68
N ASN A 140 -10.05 7.43 -30.55
CA ASN A 140 -8.66 7.31 -30.10
C ASN A 140 -8.04 5.94 -30.40
N SER A 141 -8.62 5.12 -31.29
CA SER A 141 -8.10 3.79 -31.64
C SER A 141 -7.79 2.91 -30.42
N PHE A 142 -8.71 2.92 -29.45
CA PHE A 142 -8.62 2.22 -28.15
C PHE A 142 -7.43 2.64 -27.27
N GLN A 143 -6.81 3.80 -27.55
CA GLN A 143 -5.82 4.42 -26.68
C GLN A 143 -6.49 5.48 -25.80
N ALA A 144 -6.98 5.06 -24.64
CA ALA A 144 -7.60 5.96 -23.67
C ALA A 144 -6.97 5.79 -22.29
N PRO A 145 -6.86 6.87 -21.49
CA PRO A 145 -6.43 6.75 -20.10
C PRO A 145 -7.46 5.93 -19.30
N SER A 146 -6.99 5.29 -18.24
CA SER A 146 -7.86 4.57 -17.32
C SER A 146 -8.91 5.52 -16.73
N ARG A 147 -10.17 5.11 -16.72
CA ARG A 147 -11.28 5.91 -16.18
C ARG A 147 -12.21 5.06 -15.34
N GLU A 148 -12.94 5.69 -14.42
CA GLU A 148 -14.01 4.96 -13.73
C GLU A 148 -15.23 4.76 -14.63
N VAL A 149 -15.75 3.54 -14.63
CA VAL A 149 -17.04 3.17 -15.21
C VAL A 149 -17.89 2.46 -14.17
N ARG A 150 -19.19 2.31 -14.46
CA ARG A 150 -20.10 1.55 -13.60
C ARG A 150 -20.78 0.46 -14.40
N LEU A 151 -20.81 -0.73 -13.82
CA LEU A 151 -21.50 -1.89 -14.37
C LEU A 151 -22.43 -2.44 -13.30
N HIS A 152 -23.74 -2.49 -13.58
CA HIS A 152 -24.78 -2.84 -12.60
C HIS A 152 -24.65 -2.10 -11.26
N GLY A 153 -24.28 -0.81 -11.34
CA GLY A 153 -24.09 0.05 -10.18
C GLY A 153 -22.78 -0.14 -9.41
N GLN A 154 -21.98 -1.15 -9.72
CA GLN A 154 -20.65 -1.36 -9.13
C GLN A 154 -19.59 -0.53 -9.86
N PRO A 155 -18.71 0.20 -9.15
CA PRO A 155 -17.64 0.98 -9.77
C PRO A 155 -16.45 0.11 -10.16
N PHE A 156 -15.87 0.38 -11.33
CA PHE A 156 -14.65 -0.24 -11.82
C PHE A 156 -13.74 0.81 -12.43
N LEU A 157 -12.43 0.61 -12.29
CA LEU A 157 -11.46 1.30 -13.12
C LEU A 157 -11.34 0.52 -14.44
N LEU A 158 -11.79 1.13 -15.54
CA LEU A 158 -11.68 0.59 -16.88
C LEU A 158 -10.29 0.91 -17.44
N GLU A 159 -9.58 -0.12 -17.86
CA GLU A 159 -8.32 -0.05 -18.59
C GLU A 159 -8.53 -0.66 -19.98
N VAL A 160 -7.98 -0.02 -21.01
CA VAL A 160 -8.07 -0.49 -22.40
C VAL A 160 -6.68 -0.76 -22.94
N THR A 161 -6.48 -1.96 -23.47
CA THR A 161 -5.29 -2.34 -24.21
C THR A 161 -5.68 -2.49 -25.69
N PRO A 162 -5.14 -1.66 -26.62
CA PRO A 162 -5.48 -1.78 -28.03
C PRO A 162 -4.96 -3.12 -28.60
N VAL A 163 -5.75 -3.72 -29.49
CA VAL A 163 -5.36 -4.93 -30.23
C VAL A 163 -5.11 -4.53 -31.67
N SER A 164 -3.89 -4.72 -32.13
CA SER A 164 -3.47 -4.41 -33.50
C SER A 164 -3.11 -5.69 -34.24
N GLU A 165 -3.39 -5.72 -35.54
CA GLU A 165 -2.94 -6.81 -36.39
C GLU A 165 -1.40 -6.74 -36.53
N PRO A 166 -0.67 -7.84 -36.29
CA PRO A 166 0.77 -7.85 -36.53
C PRO A 166 1.02 -7.86 -38.05
N ILE A 167 1.49 -6.75 -38.61
CA ILE A 167 1.86 -6.69 -40.03
C ILE A 167 3.32 -6.27 -40.20
N ASN A 168 3.99 -6.95 -41.13
CA ASN A 168 5.29 -6.62 -41.74
C ASN A 168 5.36 -5.24 -42.43
N SER A 169 4.48 -4.27 -42.10
CA SER A 169 4.52 -2.91 -42.61
C SER A 169 4.10 -1.91 -41.53
N ALA A 170 4.77 -0.75 -41.53
CA ALA A 170 5.08 0.09 -40.37
C ALA A 170 3.92 0.76 -39.59
N LEU A 171 2.65 0.45 -39.85
CA LEU A 171 1.51 0.95 -39.07
C LEU A 171 0.45 -0.18 -38.98
N GLY A 172 0.44 -0.92 -37.88
CA GLY A 172 -0.57 -1.94 -37.62
C GLY A 172 -1.95 -1.30 -37.46
N GLN A 173 -2.94 -1.79 -38.20
CA GLN A 173 -4.33 -1.36 -38.04
C GLN A 173 -4.88 -1.90 -36.72
N THR A 174 -5.45 -1.03 -35.88
CA THR A 174 -6.16 -1.46 -34.66
C THR A 174 -7.44 -2.16 -35.07
N ILE A 175 -7.56 -3.42 -34.68
CA ILE A 175 -8.71 -4.28 -34.97
C ILE A 175 -9.70 -4.35 -33.79
N GLY A 176 -9.39 -3.68 -32.68
CA GLY A 176 -10.23 -3.61 -31.50
C GLY A 176 -9.45 -3.29 -30.22
N GLY A 177 -9.98 -3.74 -29.09
CA GLY A 177 -9.36 -3.53 -27.78
C GLY A 177 -9.70 -4.64 -26.78
N VAL A 178 -8.84 -4.82 -25.78
CA VAL A 178 -9.12 -5.60 -24.59
C VAL A 178 -9.45 -4.62 -23.46
N ILE A 179 -10.64 -4.76 -22.91
CA ILE A 179 -11.15 -3.97 -21.80
C ILE A 179 -11.03 -4.80 -20.54
N THR A 180 -10.30 -4.28 -19.56
CA THR A 180 -10.14 -4.88 -18.24
C THR A 180 -10.79 -3.97 -17.21
N LEU A 181 -11.61 -4.54 -16.32
CA LEU A 181 -12.25 -3.80 -15.25
C LEU A 181 -11.62 -4.16 -13.90
N HIS A 182 -10.93 -3.22 -13.28
CA HIS A 182 -10.34 -3.40 -11.96
C HIS A 182 -11.28 -2.90 -10.86
N ALA A 183 -11.70 -3.80 -9.98
CA ALA A 183 -12.47 -3.42 -8.80
C ALA A 183 -11.56 -2.69 -7.78
N PRO A 184 -11.99 -1.57 -7.17
CA PRO A 184 -11.19 -0.79 -6.22
C PRO A 184 -10.56 -1.62 -5.09
N ARG A 185 -11.31 -2.57 -4.52
CA ARG A 185 -10.81 -3.50 -3.47
C ARG A 185 -9.58 -4.31 -3.90
N ARG A 186 -9.50 -4.68 -5.18
CA ARG A 186 -8.38 -5.48 -5.71
C ARG A 186 -7.15 -4.61 -5.98
N LEU A 187 -7.36 -3.36 -6.38
CA LEU A 187 -6.29 -2.37 -6.44
C LEU A 187 -5.69 -2.16 -5.05
N GLY A 188 -6.51 -2.04 -4.01
CA GLY A 188 -6.06 -2.03 -2.62
C GLY A 188 -5.22 -3.26 -2.26
N GLY A 189 -5.66 -4.47 -2.66
CA GLY A 189 -4.91 -5.70 -2.45
C GLY A 189 -3.55 -5.73 -3.16
N ARG A 190 -3.46 -5.21 -4.38
CA ARG A 190 -2.19 -5.09 -5.12
C ARG A 190 -1.25 -4.09 -4.47
N ILE A 191 -1.75 -2.93 -4.05
CA ILE A 191 -0.96 -1.92 -3.32
C ILE A 191 -0.42 -2.51 -2.01
N HIS A 192 -1.28 -3.21 -1.27
CA HIS A 192 -0.89 -3.91 -0.05
C HIS A 192 0.25 -4.91 -0.32
N ALA A 193 0.12 -5.77 -1.34
CA ALA A 193 1.15 -6.75 -1.71
C ALA A 193 2.49 -6.12 -2.13
N LEU A 194 2.46 -4.95 -2.78
CA LEU A 194 3.67 -4.21 -3.16
C LEU A 194 4.37 -3.54 -1.96
N GLN A 195 3.60 -3.10 -0.97
CA GLN A 195 4.09 -2.36 0.19
C GLN A 195 4.53 -3.26 1.35
N HIS A 196 4.07 -4.53 1.41
CA HIS A 196 4.25 -5.38 2.58
C HIS A 196 5.26 -6.52 2.36
N GLY A 197 6.40 -6.43 3.04
CA GLY A 197 7.23 -7.58 3.39
C GLY A 197 7.04 -7.91 4.88
N GLY A 198 6.14 -8.84 5.20
CA GLY A 198 5.98 -9.46 6.53
C GLY A 198 5.56 -8.52 7.67
N GLY A 199 4.27 -8.53 8.04
CA GLY A 199 3.75 -7.91 9.26
C GLY A 199 3.49 -8.97 10.33
N GLY A 200 3.95 -8.76 11.56
CA GLY A 200 3.72 -9.67 12.68
C GLY A 200 4.34 -9.13 13.98
N PHE A 201 3.95 -9.66 15.13
CA PHE A 201 4.46 -9.17 16.43
C PHE A 201 5.97 -9.38 16.61
N ASP A 202 6.58 -10.28 15.83
CA ASP A 202 8.03 -10.53 15.83
C ASP A 202 8.83 -9.37 15.26
N THR A 203 8.22 -8.49 14.45
CA THR A 203 8.89 -7.28 13.94
C THR A 203 9.05 -6.20 15.02
N ILE A 204 8.31 -6.31 16.13
CA ILE A 204 8.42 -5.41 17.28
C ILE A 204 9.54 -5.93 18.17
N ILE A 205 10.72 -5.36 18.05
CA ILE A 205 11.90 -5.75 18.83
C ILE A 205 11.75 -5.28 20.28
N GLY A 206 11.99 -6.20 21.22
CA GLY A 206 11.94 -5.93 22.65
C GLY A 206 11.49 -7.15 23.45
N GLU A 207 12.08 -7.28 24.63
CA GLU A 207 11.86 -8.35 25.61
C GLU A 207 11.51 -7.81 27.01
N SER A 208 11.47 -6.50 27.23
CA SER A 208 11.03 -5.92 28.51
C SER A 208 9.59 -6.30 28.88
N GLU A 209 9.26 -6.27 30.17
CA GLU A 209 7.89 -6.56 30.61
C GLU A 209 6.84 -5.63 29.97
N PRO A 210 7.05 -4.31 29.86
CA PRO A 210 6.11 -3.42 29.18
C PRO A 210 5.83 -3.80 27.72
N ILE A 211 6.87 -4.19 26.95
CA ILE A 211 6.67 -4.56 25.55
C ILE A 211 6.04 -5.94 25.38
N ARG A 212 6.33 -6.90 26.26
CA ARG A 212 5.64 -8.20 26.30
C ARG A 212 4.16 -8.03 26.62
N ALA A 213 3.85 -7.21 27.62
CA ALA A 213 2.47 -6.87 27.98
C ALA A 213 1.73 -6.19 26.82
N LEU A 214 2.39 -5.25 26.12
CA LEU A 214 1.85 -4.64 24.90
C LEU A 214 1.54 -5.70 23.84
N LYS A 215 2.51 -6.57 23.49
CA LYS A 215 2.32 -7.63 22.48
C LYS A 215 1.15 -8.56 22.85
N ALA A 216 1.07 -8.99 24.10
CA ALA A 216 0.00 -9.87 24.58
C ALA A 216 -1.39 -9.19 24.57
N ARG A 217 -1.46 -7.90 24.88
CA ARG A 217 -2.70 -7.13 24.77
C ARG A 217 -3.07 -6.88 23.31
N ALA A 218 -2.10 -6.51 22.49
CA ALA A 218 -2.24 -6.25 21.07
C ALA A 218 -2.76 -7.50 20.32
N ALA A 219 -2.23 -8.68 20.61
CA ALA A 219 -2.72 -9.94 20.04
C ALA A 219 -4.19 -10.23 20.39
N ARG A 220 -4.63 -9.90 21.61
CA ARG A 220 -6.04 -10.07 22.03
C ARG A 220 -6.98 -9.07 21.36
N VAL A 221 -6.56 -7.82 21.17
CA VAL A 221 -7.40 -6.82 20.48
C VAL A 221 -7.36 -6.98 18.96
N ALA A 222 -6.31 -7.61 18.41
CA ALA A 222 -6.18 -7.87 16.98
C ALA A 222 -7.31 -8.73 16.41
N ILE A 223 -7.81 -9.70 17.18
CA ILE A 223 -8.90 -10.60 16.74
C ILE A 223 -10.30 -9.97 16.81
N VAL A 224 -10.45 -8.82 17.48
CA VAL A 224 -11.73 -8.14 17.64
C VAL A 224 -11.96 -7.17 16.48
N ASP A 225 -13.06 -7.34 15.74
CA ASP A 225 -13.44 -6.46 14.63
C ASP A 225 -14.09 -5.16 15.12
N ALA A 226 -13.28 -4.33 15.79
CA ALA A 226 -13.69 -3.01 16.27
C ALA A 226 -12.58 -1.97 16.06
N PRO A 227 -12.92 -0.66 16.07
CA PRO A 227 -11.94 0.41 16.02
C PRO A 227 -10.91 0.31 17.13
N LEU A 228 -9.65 0.54 16.78
CA LEU A 228 -8.50 0.48 17.71
C LEU A 228 -7.76 1.81 17.72
N LEU A 229 -7.65 2.42 18.90
CA LEU A 229 -6.81 3.60 19.15
C LEU A 229 -5.48 3.18 19.78
N ILE A 230 -4.39 3.55 19.12
CA ILE A 230 -3.00 3.34 19.58
C ILE A 230 -2.43 4.69 20.03
N VAL A 231 -2.19 4.84 21.32
CA VAL A 231 -1.60 6.04 21.90
C VAL A 231 -0.13 5.78 22.23
N GLY A 232 0.71 6.78 22.01
CA GLY A 232 2.11 6.71 22.40
C GLY A 232 2.92 7.83 21.78
N GLU A 233 4.06 8.13 22.40
CA GLU A 233 4.94 9.21 21.96
C GLU A 233 5.42 9.03 20.51
N THR A 234 5.84 10.14 19.92
CA THR A 234 6.43 10.14 18.58
C THR A 234 7.69 9.26 18.55
N GLY A 235 7.80 8.42 17.53
CA GLY A 235 8.97 7.55 17.34
C GLY A 235 8.98 6.26 18.18
N THR A 236 7.88 5.89 18.84
CA THR A 236 7.77 4.63 19.62
C THR A 236 7.49 3.37 18.77
N GLY A 237 7.04 3.53 17.52
CA GLY A 237 6.73 2.42 16.61
C GLY A 237 5.24 2.07 16.50
N LYS A 238 4.32 3.05 16.68
CA LYS A 238 2.86 2.84 16.60
C LYS A 238 2.40 2.16 15.30
N GLU A 239 3.01 2.51 14.17
CA GLU A 239 2.71 1.87 12.87
C GLU A 239 3.01 0.37 12.86
N LEU A 240 4.13 -0.06 13.47
CA LEU A 240 4.46 -1.49 13.58
C LEU A 240 3.43 -2.24 14.43
N VAL A 241 2.93 -1.61 15.49
CA VAL A 241 1.85 -2.17 16.32
C VAL A 241 0.56 -2.31 15.50
N ALA A 242 0.21 -1.30 14.69
CA ALA A 242 -0.96 -1.35 13.82
C ALA A 242 -0.85 -2.47 12.76
N GLN A 243 0.30 -2.58 12.10
CA GLN A 243 0.58 -3.64 11.13
C GLN A 243 0.54 -5.03 11.77
N ALA A 244 1.12 -5.20 12.96
CA ALA A 244 1.07 -6.46 13.70
C ALA A 244 -0.36 -6.83 14.12
N CYS A 245 -1.17 -5.85 14.53
CA CYS A 245 -2.59 -6.08 14.83
C CYS A 245 -3.39 -6.49 13.59
N HIS A 246 -3.12 -5.88 12.43
CA HIS A 246 -3.76 -6.28 11.18
C HIS A 246 -3.36 -7.71 10.78
N ALA A 247 -2.07 -8.03 10.82
CA ALA A 247 -1.56 -9.35 10.47
C ALA A 247 -2.08 -10.49 11.38
N ALA A 248 -2.37 -10.18 12.65
CA ALA A 248 -2.97 -11.12 13.59
C ALA A 248 -4.51 -11.13 13.58
N SER A 249 -5.16 -10.35 12.70
CA SER A 249 -6.61 -10.25 12.62
C SER A 249 -7.22 -11.21 11.59
N PRO A 250 -8.55 -11.45 11.62
CA PRO A 250 -9.24 -12.17 10.55
C PRO A 250 -9.13 -11.53 9.16
N ARG A 251 -8.69 -10.26 9.08
CA ARG A 251 -8.51 -9.49 7.84
C ARG A 251 -7.06 -9.51 7.33
N SER A 252 -6.20 -10.39 7.84
CA SER A 252 -4.75 -10.40 7.53
C SER A 252 -4.39 -10.61 6.07
N SER A 253 -5.27 -11.22 5.27
CA SER A 253 -5.11 -11.37 3.82
C SER A 253 -5.78 -10.26 3.00
N ALA A 254 -6.46 -9.32 3.67
CA ALA A 254 -7.15 -8.21 3.06
C ALA A 254 -6.28 -6.94 3.07
N PRO A 255 -6.62 -5.89 2.31
CA PRO A 255 -5.76 -4.72 2.20
C PRO A 255 -5.55 -4.01 3.56
N PHE A 256 -4.30 -3.67 3.86
CA PHE A 256 -3.93 -2.68 4.88
C PHE A 256 -3.41 -1.43 4.19
N LEU A 257 -4.14 -0.31 4.31
CA LEU A 257 -3.78 0.96 3.70
C LEU A 257 -3.60 2.03 4.79
N ALA A 258 -2.54 2.83 4.70
CA ALA A 258 -2.21 3.83 5.70
C ALA A 258 -2.32 5.26 5.16
N LEU A 259 -2.76 6.18 6.03
CA LEU A 259 -2.76 7.62 5.79
C LEU A 259 -2.14 8.32 6.99
N ASN A 260 -1.11 9.14 6.77
CA ASN A 260 -0.59 10.04 7.79
C ASN A 260 -1.32 11.39 7.69
N CYS A 261 -2.16 11.70 8.68
CA CYS A 261 -2.99 12.90 8.69
C CYS A 261 -2.18 14.20 8.86
N ALA A 262 -0.97 14.13 9.40
CA ALA A 262 -0.10 15.29 9.58
C ALA A 262 0.72 15.63 8.32
N ALA A 263 0.86 14.69 7.38
CA ALA A 263 1.75 14.83 6.22
C ALA A 263 1.12 15.56 5.03
N LEU A 264 -0.21 15.72 5.02
CA LEU A 264 -0.96 16.23 3.88
C LEU A 264 -1.82 17.44 4.25
N PRO A 265 -1.95 18.44 3.36
CA PRO A 265 -2.99 19.45 3.46
C PRO A 265 -4.39 18.83 3.53
N GLU A 266 -5.32 19.50 4.20
CA GLU A 266 -6.69 19.02 4.44
C GLU A 266 -7.39 18.52 3.17
N SER A 267 -7.33 19.28 2.07
CA SER A 267 -7.98 18.92 0.80
C SER A 267 -7.39 17.67 0.16
N LEU A 268 -6.07 17.49 0.26
CA LEU A 268 -5.40 16.29 -0.24
C LEU A 268 -5.72 15.09 0.66
N ALA A 269 -5.68 15.26 1.98
CA ALA A 269 -6.08 14.22 2.92
C ALA A 269 -7.54 13.77 2.70
N GLU A 270 -8.45 14.71 2.41
CA GLU A 270 -9.84 14.40 2.03
C GLU A 270 -9.90 13.55 0.76
N SER A 271 -9.17 13.97 -0.28
CA SER A 271 -9.18 13.31 -1.58
C SER A 271 -8.55 11.92 -1.56
N GLU A 272 -7.51 11.72 -0.74
CA GLU A 272 -6.89 10.42 -0.53
C GLU A 272 -7.80 9.51 0.30
N LEU A 273 -8.40 10.00 1.39
CA LEU A 273 -9.21 9.16 2.28
C LEU A 273 -10.55 8.75 1.64
N PHE A 274 -11.26 9.70 1.05
CA PHE A 274 -12.63 9.53 0.54
C PHE A 274 -12.73 9.46 -0.98
N GLY A 275 -11.68 9.77 -1.74
CA GLY A 275 -11.73 9.80 -3.20
C GLY A 275 -12.51 10.99 -3.76
N TYR A 276 -12.46 11.14 -5.09
CA TYR A 276 -13.10 12.24 -5.80
C TYR A 276 -13.66 11.81 -7.16
N MET A 277 -14.70 12.49 -7.61
CA MET A 277 -15.25 12.33 -8.96
C MET A 277 -14.52 13.21 -9.98
N SER A 278 -14.59 12.85 -11.26
CA SER A 278 -14.09 13.70 -12.35
C SER A 278 -14.67 15.12 -12.26
N GLY A 279 -13.81 16.13 -12.33
CA GLY A 279 -14.25 17.53 -12.27
C GLY A 279 -14.57 18.07 -10.88
N ALA A 280 -14.29 17.32 -9.80
CA ALA A 280 -14.53 17.77 -8.43
C ALA A 280 -13.74 19.04 -8.04
N PHE A 281 -12.55 19.25 -8.62
CA PHE A 281 -11.71 20.42 -8.41
C PHE A 281 -10.75 20.63 -9.60
N THR A 282 -10.10 21.79 -9.67
CA THR A 282 -9.11 22.10 -10.71
C THR A 282 -7.88 21.20 -10.59
N GLY A 283 -7.64 20.36 -11.60
CA GLY A 283 -6.55 19.36 -11.59
C GLY A 283 -7.00 17.94 -11.21
N ALA A 284 -8.29 17.71 -10.94
CA ALA A 284 -8.84 16.37 -10.81
C ALA A 284 -8.61 15.56 -12.10
N GLN A 285 -8.12 14.33 -11.98
CA GLN A 285 -7.91 13.46 -13.15
C GLN A 285 -9.23 13.21 -13.89
N ARG A 286 -9.16 13.18 -15.23
CA ARG A 286 -10.27 12.76 -16.09
C ARG A 286 -10.54 11.27 -15.81
N GLY A 287 -11.54 11.00 -14.99
CA GLY A 287 -11.89 9.65 -14.51
C GLY A 287 -12.17 9.54 -13.01
N GLY A 288 -11.79 10.54 -12.21
CA GLY A 288 -11.89 10.47 -10.74
C GLY A 288 -10.85 9.53 -10.11
N LYS A 289 -10.87 9.39 -8.78
CA LYS A 289 -9.97 8.50 -8.03
C LYS A 289 -10.72 7.87 -6.84
N PRO A 290 -10.69 6.54 -6.66
CA PRO A 290 -11.21 5.92 -5.43
C PRO A 290 -10.35 6.29 -4.22
N GLY A 291 -11.00 6.47 -3.06
CA GLY A 291 -10.31 6.77 -1.80
C GLY A 291 -9.76 5.52 -1.12
N LEU A 292 -8.86 5.71 -0.14
CA LEU A 292 -8.28 4.65 0.69
C LEU A 292 -9.37 3.82 1.40
N ILE A 293 -10.44 4.45 1.88
CA ILE A 293 -11.57 3.73 2.49
C ILE A 293 -12.23 2.77 1.49
N GLU A 294 -12.36 3.18 0.23
CA GLU A 294 -12.95 2.34 -0.81
C GLU A 294 -12.02 1.20 -1.23
N MET A 295 -10.73 1.51 -1.39
CA MET A 295 -9.71 0.53 -1.76
C MET A 295 -9.46 -0.49 -0.64
N ALA A 296 -9.71 -0.13 0.61
CA ALA A 296 -9.58 -1.01 1.78
C ALA A 296 -10.86 -1.77 2.12
N ASP A 297 -11.87 -1.83 1.25
CA ASP A 297 -13.10 -2.59 1.52
C ASP A 297 -12.80 -4.06 1.87
N GLY A 298 -13.36 -4.55 2.98
CA GLY A 298 -13.06 -5.84 3.59
C GLY A 298 -11.74 -5.89 4.39
N GLY A 299 -10.92 -4.83 4.33
CA GLY A 299 -9.59 -4.72 4.92
C GLY A 299 -9.53 -3.76 6.11
N THR A 300 -8.40 -3.07 6.25
CA THR A 300 -8.08 -2.16 7.37
C THR A 300 -7.50 -0.85 6.85
N VAL A 301 -7.95 0.27 7.39
CA VAL A 301 -7.33 1.59 7.19
C VAL A 301 -6.63 2.01 8.47
N PHE A 302 -5.35 2.35 8.36
CA PHE A 302 -4.55 2.93 9.42
C PHE A 302 -4.47 4.45 9.28
N LEU A 303 -4.89 5.18 10.31
CA LEU A 303 -4.86 6.63 10.38
C LEU A 303 -3.79 7.06 11.39
N ASP A 304 -2.61 7.43 10.91
CA ASP A 304 -1.54 7.94 11.77
C ASP A 304 -1.71 9.43 12.04
N GLU A 305 -1.34 9.84 13.25
CA GLU A 305 -1.51 11.19 13.78
C GLU A 305 -2.95 11.72 13.64
N ILE A 306 -3.95 10.92 14.04
CA ILE A 306 -5.38 11.27 13.96
C ILE A 306 -5.74 12.58 14.69
N GLY A 307 -4.92 12.98 15.67
CA GLY A 307 -5.06 14.26 16.37
C GLY A 307 -4.79 15.49 15.50
N GLU A 308 -4.16 15.34 14.35
CA GLU A 308 -3.91 16.43 13.39
C GLU A 308 -5.05 16.59 12.36
N MET A 309 -6.06 15.73 12.40
CA MET A 309 -7.20 15.81 11.49
C MET A 309 -8.08 17.02 11.80
N SER A 310 -8.45 17.78 10.76
CA SER A 310 -9.36 18.93 10.89
C SER A 310 -10.76 18.52 11.39
N LEU A 311 -11.50 19.45 12.03
CA LEU A 311 -12.88 19.20 12.47
C LEU A 311 -13.82 18.80 11.32
N TYR A 312 -13.57 19.30 10.12
CA TYR A 312 -14.33 18.94 8.92
C TYR A 312 -14.11 17.48 8.52
N LEU A 313 -12.85 17.03 8.46
CA LEU A 313 -12.53 15.63 8.18
C LEU A 313 -13.00 14.70 9.31
N GLN A 314 -12.91 15.13 10.57
CA GLN A 314 -13.44 14.40 11.72
C GLN A 314 -14.95 14.14 11.56
N ALA A 315 -15.73 15.13 11.10
CA ALA A 315 -17.16 14.95 10.86
C ALA A 315 -17.45 13.94 9.73
N LYS A 316 -16.64 13.92 8.67
CA LYS A 316 -16.77 12.92 7.59
C LYS A 316 -16.40 11.52 8.04
N LEU A 317 -15.30 11.38 8.79
CA LEU A 317 -14.86 10.11 9.35
C LEU A 317 -15.91 9.56 10.33
N LEU A 318 -16.51 10.42 11.16
CA LEU A 318 -17.60 10.04 12.04
C LEU A 318 -18.78 9.43 11.26
N ARG A 319 -19.24 10.09 10.19
CA ARG A 319 -20.34 9.56 9.35
C ARG A 319 -19.99 8.18 8.80
N PHE A 320 -18.75 7.97 8.39
CA PHE A 320 -18.26 6.68 7.92
C PHE A 320 -18.31 5.62 9.03
N LEU A 321 -17.79 5.92 10.22
CA LEU A 321 -17.77 5.00 11.38
C LEU A 321 -19.17 4.62 11.90
N ASN A 322 -20.22 5.36 11.55
CA ASN A 322 -21.59 5.05 11.98
C ASN A 322 -22.17 3.87 11.21
N ASP A 323 -22.21 3.98 9.88
CA ASP A 323 -22.99 3.09 9.02
C ASP A 323 -22.14 2.41 7.92
N GLY A 324 -20.83 2.66 7.92
CA GLY A 324 -19.90 2.24 6.85
C GLY A 324 -20.10 2.98 5.54
N LYS A 325 -20.76 4.16 5.58
CA LYS A 325 -21.14 4.92 4.39
C LYS A 325 -20.40 6.25 4.29
N PHE A 326 -19.97 6.61 3.09
CA PHE A 326 -19.36 7.91 2.81
C PHE A 326 -19.72 8.39 1.39
N ARG A 327 -19.33 9.63 1.07
CA ARG A 327 -19.48 10.20 -0.28
C ARG A 327 -18.12 10.69 -0.75
N ARG A 328 -17.82 10.47 -2.03
CA ARG A 328 -16.63 11.06 -2.68
C ARG A 328 -16.79 12.57 -2.82
N ILE A 329 -15.67 13.27 -2.95
CA ILE A 329 -15.69 14.71 -3.23
C ILE A 329 -16.35 14.94 -4.60
N GLY A 330 -17.31 15.87 -4.63
CA GLY A 330 -18.10 16.17 -5.83
C GLY A 330 -19.19 15.15 -6.16
N SER A 331 -19.45 14.15 -5.29
CA SER A 331 -20.53 13.18 -5.48
C SER A 331 -21.62 13.32 -4.43
N ASP A 332 -22.88 13.15 -4.86
CA ASP A 332 -24.06 13.01 -4.01
C ASP A 332 -24.34 11.54 -3.62
N ARG A 333 -23.73 10.59 -4.33
CA ARG A 333 -23.92 9.15 -4.13
C ARG A 333 -23.19 8.64 -2.89
N GLU A 334 -23.91 7.87 -2.08
CA GLU A 334 -23.33 7.14 -0.95
C GLU A 334 -22.73 5.81 -1.39
N ILE A 335 -21.52 5.54 -0.87
CA ILE A 335 -20.78 4.30 -1.04
C ILE A 335 -20.73 3.62 0.33
N LYS A 336 -21.11 2.34 0.39
CA LYS A 336 -21.04 1.52 1.60
C LYS A 336 -19.89 0.53 1.49
N VAL A 337 -19.00 0.52 2.47
CA VAL A 337 -17.87 -0.42 2.56
C VAL A 337 -17.72 -0.93 3.99
N ASN A 338 -17.03 -2.06 4.16
CA ASN A 338 -16.74 -2.64 5.47
C ASN A 338 -15.24 -2.57 5.77
N VAL A 339 -14.80 -1.55 6.50
CA VAL A 339 -13.37 -1.32 6.81
C VAL A 339 -13.17 -1.24 8.32
N ARG A 340 -12.15 -1.94 8.82
CA ARG A 340 -11.68 -1.77 10.19
C ARG A 340 -10.78 -0.53 10.28
N ILE A 341 -11.04 0.35 11.23
CA ILE A 341 -10.18 1.51 11.49
C ILE A 341 -9.21 1.22 12.62
N ILE A 342 -7.93 1.44 12.36
CA ILE A 342 -6.88 1.56 13.40
C ILE A 342 -6.37 2.99 13.34
N SER A 343 -6.36 3.70 14.46
CA SER A 343 -5.88 5.08 14.54
C SER A 343 -4.72 5.18 15.51
N ALA A 344 -3.78 6.07 15.25
CA ALA A 344 -2.66 6.36 16.14
C ALA A 344 -2.49 7.85 16.39
N THR A 345 -2.01 8.21 17.58
CA THR A 345 -1.70 9.60 17.94
C THR A 345 -0.70 9.68 19.08
N HIS A 346 0.08 10.76 19.13
CA HIS A 346 0.87 11.14 20.31
C HIS A 346 0.17 12.19 21.19
N ARG A 347 -0.95 12.77 20.72
CA ARG A 347 -1.69 13.81 21.43
C ARG A 347 -2.71 13.23 22.39
N ASN A 348 -2.97 13.95 23.48
CA ASN A 348 -4.04 13.64 24.41
C ASN A 348 -5.39 14.07 23.81
N LEU A 349 -6.10 13.13 23.18
CA LEU A 349 -7.39 13.39 22.55
C LEU A 349 -8.46 13.86 23.55
N ALA A 350 -8.45 13.34 24.79
CA ALA A 350 -9.40 13.76 25.81
C ALA A 350 -9.25 15.25 26.16
N LYS A 351 -8.00 15.74 26.26
CA LYS A 351 -7.71 17.16 26.43
C LYS A 351 -8.16 17.98 25.22
N MET A 352 -7.90 17.49 24.00
CA MET A 352 -8.34 18.17 22.77
C MET A 352 -9.87 18.25 22.64
N VAL A 353 -10.59 17.25 23.16
CA VAL A 353 -12.06 17.28 23.25
C VAL A 353 -12.51 18.41 24.18
N ALA A 354 -11.90 18.52 25.37
CA ALA A 354 -12.20 19.61 26.31
C ALA A 354 -11.89 21.00 25.72
N GLU A 355 -10.89 21.10 24.84
CA GLU A 355 -10.50 22.33 24.14
C GLU A 355 -11.31 22.61 22.86
N GLY A 356 -12.21 21.70 22.46
CA GLY A 356 -13.01 21.83 21.23
C GLY A 356 -12.22 21.60 19.91
N ALA A 357 -10.97 21.15 20.00
CA ALA A 357 -10.11 20.84 18.86
C ALA A 357 -10.34 19.42 18.30
N PHE A 358 -11.01 18.56 19.06
CA PHE A 358 -11.41 17.23 18.64
C PHE A 358 -12.86 16.95 19.03
N ARG A 359 -13.61 16.27 18.17
CA ARG A 359 -15.03 15.98 18.46
C ARG A 359 -15.17 14.85 19.47
N GLU A 360 -16.00 15.08 20.48
CA GLU A 360 -16.31 14.10 21.52
C GLU A 360 -16.93 12.81 20.95
N ASP A 361 -17.88 12.94 20.02
CA ASP A 361 -18.57 11.81 19.39
C ASP A 361 -17.61 10.88 18.61
N LEU A 362 -16.64 11.47 17.90
CA LEU A 362 -15.62 10.73 17.17
C LEU A 362 -14.65 10.04 18.14
N PHE A 363 -14.26 10.71 19.22
CA PHE A 363 -13.37 10.14 20.23
C PHE A 363 -13.93 8.83 20.79
N TYR A 364 -15.20 8.81 21.20
CA TYR A 364 -15.82 7.59 21.73
C TYR A 364 -15.96 6.47 20.69
N ARG A 365 -16.14 6.81 19.40
CA ARG A 365 -16.21 5.79 18.33
C ARG A 365 -14.86 5.22 17.93
N LEU A 366 -13.78 5.99 18.07
CA LEU A 366 -12.43 5.51 17.82
C LEU A 366 -11.87 4.74 19.01
N ASN A 367 -12.16 5.19 20.24
CA ASN A 367 -11.62 4.64 21.47
C ASN A 367 -12.44 3.45 22.01
N VAL A 368 -12.79 2.51 21.14
CA VAL A 368 -13.48 1.26 21.52
C VAL A 368 -12.48 0.25 22.07
N LEU A 369 -11.38 0.05 21.35
CA LEU A 369 -10.20 -0.69 21.82
C LEU A 369 -9.05 0.31 21.98
N HIS A 370 -8.28 0.14 23.06
CA HIS A 370 -7.17 1.04 23.40
C HIS A 370 -5.89 0.26 23.65
N LEU A 371 -4.79 0.72 23.03
CA LEU A 371 -3.43 0.27 23.29
C LEU A 371 -2.53 1.48 23.55
N GLU A 372 -1.67 1.36 24.54
CA GLU A 372 -0.67 2.37 24.88
C GLU A 372 0.72 1.79 24.61
N VAL A 373 1.50 2.47 23.77
CA VAL A 373 2.85 2.06 23.40
C VAL A 373 3.83 2.75 24.35
N PRO A 374 4.59 1.98 25.17
CA PRO A 374 5.47 2.56 26.17
C PRO A 374 6.62 3.32 25.51
N ALA A 375 7.01 4.43 26.14
CA ALA A 375 8.17 5.19 25.75
C ALA A 375 9.45 4.34 25.94
N LEU A 376 10.52 4.66 25.20
CA LEU A 376 11.77 3.89 25.26
C LEU A 376 12.40 3.93 26.67
N ARG A 377 12.27 5.05 27.37
CA ARG A 377 12.72 5.21 28.76
C ARG A 377 12.01 4.31 29.78
N GLU A 378 10.81 3.83 29.45
CA GLU A 378 10.03 2.91 30.30
C GLU A 378 10.44 1.44 30.09
N ARG A 379 11.28 1.18 29.08
CA ARG A 379 11.80 -0.15 28.73
C ARG A 379 13.33 -0.12 28.53
N PRO A 380 14.11 0.20 29.58
CA PRO A 380 15.56 0.34 29.48
C PRO A 380 16.26 -0.93 29.00
N ASP A 381 15.74 -2.11 29.35
CA ASP A 381 16.28 -3.41 28.93
C ASP A 381 16.25 -3.60 27.41
N ASP A 382 15.32 -2.93 26.71
CA ASP A 382 15.20 -3.01 25.25
C ASP A 382 16.15 -2.07 24.51
N ILE A 383 16.70 -1.04 25.17
CA ILE A 383 17.53 -0.01 24.54
C ILE A 383 18.76 -0.66 23.88
N LEU A 384 19.46 -1.53 24.60
CA LEU A 384 20.67 -2.18 24.08
C LEU A 384 20.35 -3.21 23.00
N LEU A 385 19.20 -3.91 23.11
CA LEU A 385 18.74 -4.84 22.10
C LEU A 385 18.46 -4.11 20.78
N LEU A 386 17.69 -3.01 20.85
CA LEU A 386 17.40 -2.15 19.71
C LEU A 386 18.67 -1.52 19.12
N ALA A 387 19.58 -1.03 19.97
CA ALA A 387 20.83 -0.43 19.52
C ALA A 387 21.68 -1.43 18.72
N ARG A 388 21.83 -2.67 19.20
CA ARG A 388 22.56 -3.72 18.47
C ARG A 388 21.91 -4.03 17.12
N HIS A 389 20.59 -4.16 17.09
CA HIS A 389 19.85 -4.36 15.84
C HIS A 389 20.10 -3.23 14.84
N PHE A 390 20.04 -1.97 15.28
CA PHE A 390 20.32 -0.82 14.41
C PHE A 390 21.78 -0.73 13.98
N ILE A 391 22.74 -1.15 14.82
CA ILE A 391 24.16 -1.23 14.44
C ILE A 391 24.35 -2.23 13.30
N GLU A 392 23.81 -3.45 13.42
CA GLU A 392 23.92 -4.47 12.38
C GLU A 392 23.37 -3.96 11.05
N ARG A 393 22.18 -3.33 11.10
CA ARG A 393 21.54 -2.75 9.92
C ARG A 393 22.33 -1.57 9.33
N ALA A 394 22.84 -0.67 10.17
CA ALA A 394 23.63 0.48 9.74
C ALA A 394 24.99 0.06 9.15
N CYS A 395 25.68 -0.91 9.76
CA CYS A 395 26.91 -1.49 9.23
C CYS A 395 26.69 -2.13 7.87
N ALA A 396 25.61 -2.92 7.72
CA ALA A 396 25.26 -3.53 6.43
C ALA A 396 25.00 -2.46 5.35
N GLN A 397 24.25 -1.40 5.69
CA GLN A 397 23.96 -0.30 4.78
C GLN A 397 25.21 0.52 4.41
N ALA A 398 26.12 0.72 5.37
CA ALA A 398 27.39 1.43 5.16
C ALA A 398 28.51 0.52 4.61
N GLN A 399 28.23 -0.76 4.34
CA GLN A 399 29.21 -1.77 3.93
C GLN A 399 30.44 -1.85 4.86
N LYS A 400 30.23 -1.65 6.16
CA LYS A 400 31.24 -1.73 7.22
C LYS A 400 31.11 -3.04 8.00
N PRO A 401 32.21 -3.56 8.58
CA PRO A 401 32.11 -4.68 9.52
C PRO A 401 31.25 -4.29 10.74
N ILE A 402 30.60 -5.27 11.37
CA ILE A 402 29.73 -5.04 12.53
C ILE A 402 30.55 -4.44 13.68
N CYS A 403 30.16 -3.25 14.12
CA CYS A 403 30.73 -2.58 15.29
C CYS A 403 30.14 -3.15 16.59
N ARG A 404 30.91 -3.08 17.69
CA ARG A 404 30.45 -3.46 19.03
C ARG A 404 30.26 -2.22 19.90
N LEU A 405 29.35 -2.31 20.86
CA LEU A 405 29.19 -1.29 21.90
C LEU A 405 30.21 -1.53 23.02
N GLY A 406 30.99 -0.50 23.36
CA GLY A 406 31.80 -0.46 24.58
C GLY A 406 30.92 -0.37 25.83
N ALA A 407 31.51 -0.62 27.01
CA ALA A 407 30.79 -0.55 28.28
C ALA A 407 30.24 0.86 28.56
N ASP A 408 31.06 1.89 28.30
CA ASP A 408 30.68 3.29 28.48
C ASP A 408 29.56 3.71 27.53
N ALA A 409 29.58 3.21 26.28
CA ALA A 409 28.49 3.42 25.32
C ALA A 409 27.19 2.76 25.81
N CYS A 410 27.25 1.52 26.30
CA CYS A 410 26.07 0.85 26.85
C CYS A 410 25.46 1.66 28.00
N ALA A 411 26.28 2.10 28.96
CA ALA A 411 25.84 2.90 30.09
C ALA A 411 25.21 4.23 29.64
N ALA A 412 25.84 4.93 28.69
CA ALA A 412 25.36 6.20 28.18
C ALA A 412 24.03 6.07 27.42
N LEU A 413 23.86 5.01 26.62
CA LEU A 413 22.62 4.75 25.89
C LEU A 413 21.46 4.44 26.84
N VAL A 414 21.69 3.63 27.88
CA VAL A 414 20.65 3.28 28.87
C VAL A 414 20.26 4.47 29.74
N ALA A 415 21.22 5.33 30.10
CA ALA A 415 20.96 6.50 30.95
C ALA A 415 20.25 7.66 30.24
N ASN A 416 20.16 7.64 28.91
CA ASN A 416 19.52 8.71 28.14
C ASN A 416 17.98 8.62 28.19
N HIS A 417 17.29 9.76 28.15
CA HIS A 417 15.83 9.83 28.23
C HIS A 417 15.11 9.52 26.91
N TRP A 418 15.81 9.63 25.77
CA TRP A 418 15.27 9.33 24.44
C TRP A 418 13.92 10.02 24.11
N PRO A 419 13.85 11.36 24.09
CA PRO A 419 12.61 12.09 23.76
C PRO A 419 12.05 11.76 22.36
N GLY A 420 12.88 11.37 21.40
CA GLY A 420 12.44 10.87 20.09
C GLY A 420 12.35 9.35 20.00
N ASN A 421 12.38 8.65 21.14
CA ASN A 421 12.20 7.22 21.30
C ASN A 421 13.09 6.39 20.35
N VAL A 422 12.53 5.33 19.76
CA VAL A 422 13.24 4.39 18.88
C VAL A 422 13.77 5.09 17.63
N ARG A 423 13.04 6.07 17.09
CA ARG A 423 13.48 6.86 15.93
C ARG A 423 14.75 7.67 16.22
N GLN A 424 14.84 8.29 17.40
CA GLN A 424 16.05 8.99 17.82
C GLN A 424 17.21 8.03 18.02
N LEU A 425 16.99 6.90 18.71
CA LEU A 425 18.00 5.87 18.90
C LEU A 425 18.57 5.38 17.56
N GLN A 426 17.70 5.06 16.59
CA GLN A 426 18.10 4.64 15.26
C GLN A 426 18.98 5.69 14.58
N ASN A 427 18.57 6.96 14.59
CA ASN A 427 19.32 8.05 13.96
C ASN A 427 20.68 8.28 14.61
N VAL A 428 20.72 8.25 15.94
CA VAL A 428 21.94 8.40 16.73
C VAL A 428 22.93 7.27 16.45
N VAL A 429 22.45 6.02 16.42
CA VAL A 429 23.26 4.84 16.06
C VAL A 429 23.77 4.93 14.61
N PHE A 430 22.89 5.27 13.66
CA PHE A 430 23.27 5.39 12.26
C PHE A 430 24.35 6.47 12.04
N ARG A 431 24.20 7.62 12.70
CA ARG A 431 25.19 8.71 12.69
C ARG A 431 26.52 8.25 13.26
N ALA A 432 26.52 7.57 14.41
CA ALA A 432 27.73 7.04 15.03
C ALA A 432 28.49 6.07 14.11
N ILE A 433 27.78 5.16 13.44
CA ILE A 433 28.39 4.19 12.49
C ILE A 433 28.94 4.88 11.24
N THR A 434 28.24 5.90 10.75
CA THR A 434 28.67 6.62 9.55
C THR A 434 29.91 7.46 9.82
N MET A 435 29.98 8.10 11.00
CA MET A 435 31.05 9.03 11.38
C MET A 435 32.26 8.35 12.05
N SER A 436 32.16 7.08 12.44
CA SER A 436 33.23 6.34 13.12
C SER A 436 33.79 5.23 12.23
N ASP A 437 35.11 5.07 12.25
CA ASP A 437 35.82 3.93 11.65
C ASP A 437 36.28 2.91 12.71
N LYS A 438 35.84 3.09 13.95
CA LYS A 438 36.19 2.20 15.06
C LYS A 438 35.37 0.90 15.01
N LYS A 439 35.99 -0.20 15.44
CA LYS A 439 35.31 -1.49 15.66
C LYS A 439 34.51 -1.53 16.97
N VAL A 440 34.84 -0.68 17.93
CA VAL A 440 34.16 -0.54 19.22
C VAL A 440 33.77 0.92 19.38
N LEU A 441 32.48 1.16 19.64
CA LEU A 441 31.93 2.49 19.85
C LEU A 441 31.91 2.81 21.34
N ASP A 442 32.37 4.01 21.70
CA ASP A 442 32.35 4.55 23.06
C ASP A 442 31.27 5.63 23.21
N ALA A 443 31.03 6.09 24.44
CA ALA A 443 29.98 7.09 24.72
C ALA A 443 30.11 8.38 23.89
N SER A 444 31.34 8.81 23.59
CA SER A 444 31.62 10.01 22.79
C SER A 444 31.16 9.91 21.34
N ASP A 445 30.98 8.69 20.81
CA ASP A 445 30.66 8.48 19.39
C ASP A 445 29.16 8.73 19.09
N PHE A 446 28.30 8.78 20.11
CA PHE A 446 26.85 8.90 19.95
C PHE A 446 26.31 10.34 20.03
N ASP A 447 27.13 11.29 20.47
CA ASP A 447 26.77 12.71 20.63
C ASP A 447 25.37 12.92 21.25
N LEU A 448 25.21 12.37 22.46
CA LEU A 448 23.94 12.29 23.19
C LEU A 448 23.52 13.61 23.85
N ALA A 449 24.32 14.67 23.73
CA ALA A 449 24.11 15.95 24.40
C ALA A 449 23.08 16.87 23.70
N GLU A 450 22.79 16.63 22.41
CA GLU A 450 21.95 17.53 21.60
C GLU A 450 20.43 17.31 21.73
N GLY A 451 19.98 16.27 22.44
CA GLY A 451 18.56 15.88 22.51
C GLY A 451 17.70 16.59 23.57
N SER A 452 18.31 17.37 24.47
CA SER A 452 17.58 18.06 25.55
C SER A 452 16.92 19.35 25.04
N ILE A 453 15.94 19.24 24.14
CA ILE A 453 14.86 20.22 24.12
C ILE A 453 13.98 19.85 25.32
N MET A 454 14.38 20.27 26.52
CA MET A 454 13.44 20.32 27.64
C MET A 454 12.33 21.27 27.19
N THR A 455 11.14 20.74 26.95
CA THR A 455 9.94 21.58 26.93
C THR A 455 9.88 22.27 28.29
N ALA A 456 9.70 23.58 28.28
CA ALA A 456 9.66 24.43 29.48
C ALA A 456 8.61 24.01 30.52
N ALA A 457 7.80 22.99 30.24
CA ALA A 457 6.83 22.39 31.14
C ALA A 457 7.44 21.45 32.20
N GLU A 458 8.62 20.86 31.96
CA GLU A 458 9.21 19.85 32.87
C GLU A 458 10.38 20.36 33.73
N ALA A 459 10.88 21.57 33.45
CA ALA A 459 11.63 22.31 34.45
C ALA A 459 10.59 22.95 35.38
N GLY A 460 10.30 22.32 36.53
CA GLY A 460 9.30 22.79 37.50
C GLY A 460 9.47 24.25 37.92
N ILE A 461 8.90 25.16 37.12
CA ILE A 461 8.53 26.50 37.52
C ILE A 461 7.09 26.36 37.95
N GLY A 462 6.91 26.03 39.24
CA GLY A 462 5.62 26.14 39.89
C GLY A 462 5.09 27.55 39.64
N HIS A 463 3.93 27.62 39.01
CA HIS A 463 3.24 28.86 38.71
C HIS A 463 2.58 29.39 39.98
N ASP A 464 3.39 29.76 40.98
CA ASP A 464 2.95 30.56 42.13
C ASP A 464 3.48 31.97 41.93
N GLY A 465 2.57 32.95 41.93
CA GLY A 465 2.80 34.33 41.52
C GLY A 465 4.10 34.94 42.06
N GLN A 466 5.11 35.00 41.19
CA GLN A 466 6.36 35.71 41.42
C GLN A 466 6.56 36.71 40.29
N ASP A 467 6.76 37.97 40.68
CA ASP A 467 6.95 39.12 39.81
C ASP A 467 8.08 38.88 38.79
N TRP A 468 7.97 39.50 37.60
CA TRP A 468 8.91 39.35 36.48
C TRP A 468 10.37 39.53 36.94
N ASP A 469 10.62 40.51 37.80
CA ASP A 469 11.96 40.81 38.31
C ASP A 469 12.57 39.63 39.10
N SER A 470 11.77 38.90 39.87
CA SER A 470 12.25 37.74 40.65
C SER A 470 12.55 36.51 39.78
N SER A 471 11.81 36.35 38.67
CA SER A 471 12.07 35.31 37.67
C SER A 471 13.36 35.60 36.89
N VAL A 472 13.59 36.86 36.53
CA VAL A 472 14.84 37.28 35.89
C VAL A 472 16.03 37.11 36.83
N GLU A 473 15.90 37.45 38.12
CA GLU A 473 16.98 37.29 39.11
C GLU A 473 17.35 35.82 39.35
N SER A 474 16.37 34.92 39.45
CA SER A 474 16.62 33.48 39.64
C SER A 474 17.31 32.85 38.43
N PHE A 475 16.89 33.23 37.21
CA PHE A 475 17.55 32.80 35.98
C PHE A 475 18.99 33.32 35.89
N GLU A 476 19.20 34.62 36.16
CA GLU A 476 20.54 35.22 36.15
C GLU A 476 21.47 34.54 37.16
N ARG A 477 20.97 34.22 38.36
CA ARG A 477 21.74 33.51 39.40
C ARG A 477 22.15 32.11 38.93
N ALA A 478 21.19 31.30 38.49
CA ALA A 478 21.45 29.93 38.04
C ALA A 478 22.41 29.89 36.83
N PHE A 479 22.26 30.85 35.91
CA PHE A 479 23.13 30.99 34.75
C PHE A 479 24.58 31.33 35.16
N LEU A 480 24.77 32.25 36.11
CA LEU A 480 26.10 32.61 36.61
C LEU A 480 26.74 31.50 37.45
N GLU A 481 25.97 30.79 38.29
CA GLU A 481 26.45 29.65 39.08
C GLU A 481 26.94 28.51 38.18
N ARG A 482 26.25 28.24 37.07
CA ARG A 482 26.66 27.22 36.10
C ARG A 482 27.95 27.58 35.35
N LEU A 483 28.16 28.86 35.02
CA LEU A 483 29.30 29.31 34.22
C LEU A 483 30.55 29.60 35.04
N TYR A 484 30.40 29.92 36.33
CA TYR A 484 31.53 30.27 37.18
C TYR A 484 32.61 29.18 37.30
N PRO A 485 32.29 27.87 37.44
CA PRO A 485 33.30 26.80 37.49
C PRO A 485 34.18 26.71 36.24
N GLN A 486 33.62 27.03 35.07
CA GLN A 486 34.33 26.98 33.78
C GLN A 486 35.13 28.27 33.54
N TYR A 487 34.71 29.39 34.13
CA TYR A 487 35.33 30.70 33.99
C TYR A 487 35.46 31.40 35.36
N PRO A 488 36.38 30.96 36.25
CA PRO A 488 36.44 31.37 37.66
C PRO A 488 37.09 32.76 37.84
N SER A 489 36.60 33.75 37.11
CA SER A 489 37.00 35.15 37.20
C SER A 489 35.93 36.00 36.54
N SER A 490 35.51 37.08 37.21
CA SER A 490 34.61 38.08 36.65
C SER A 490 35.09 38.62 35.30
N ARG A 491 36.41 38.71 35.05
CA ARG A 491 36.96 39.17 33.75
C ARG A 491 36.79 38.12 32.66
N LYS A 492 37.05 36.85 32.96
CA LYS A 492 36.87 35.74 32.02
C LYS A 492 35.40 35.54 31.66
N LEU A 493 34.54 35.65 32.67
CA LEU A 493 33.10 35.48 32.54
C LEU A 493 32.47 36.65 31.76
N ALA A 494 32.91 37.89 32.01
CA ALA A 494 32.54 39.06 31.22
C ALA A 494 33.00 38.97 29.74
N ALA A 495 34.23 38.48 29.49
CA ALA A 495 34.71 38.26 28.14
C ALA A 495 33.90 37.19 27.38
N ARG A 496 33.53 36.10 28.07
CA ARG A 496 32.70 35.02 27.51
C ARG A 496 31.27 35.49 27.20
N LEU A 497 30.70 36.31 28.07
CA LEU A 497 29.34 36.85 27.95
C LEU A 497 29.26 38.12 27.10
N LYS A 498 30.40 38.66 26.66
CA LYS A 498 30.49 39.94 25.91
C LYS A 498 29.86 41.11 26.66
N THR A 499 30.05 41.16 27.97
CA THR A 499 29.51 42.21 28.85
C THR A 499 30.63 42.92 29.61
N SER A 500 30.30 43.97 30.36
CA SER A 500 31.29 44.69 31.15
C SER A 500 31.68 43.91 32.41
N HIS A 501 32.98 43.95 32.73
CA HIS A 501 33.52 43.34 33.95
C HIS A 501 32.83 43.87 35.23
N SER A 502 32.49 45.16 35.27
CA SER A 502 31.82 45.79 36.41
C SER A 502 30.40 45.26 36.61
N MET A 503 29.66 45.01 35.53
CA MET A 503 28.31 44.44 35.58
C MET A 503 28.33 43.02 36.15
N ILE A 504 29.22 42.15 35.63
CA ILE A 504 29.34 40.77 36.10
C ILE A 504 29.86 40.71 37.54
N ALA A 505 30.84 41.54 37.90
CA ALA A 505 31.33 41.61 39.28
C ALA A 505 30.22 42.04 40.28
N ASN A 506 29.36 42.98 39.89
CA ASN A 506 28.23 43.40 40.72
C ASN A 506 27.15 42.32 40.83
N LYS A 507 26.86 41.58 39.75
CA LYS A 507 25.89 40.47 39.76
C LYS A 507 26.40 39.26 40.56
N LEU A 508 27.67 38.89 40.41
CA LEU A 508 28.30 37.83 41.24
C LEU A 508 28.27 38.18 42.73
N ARG A 509 28.53 39.45 43.08
CA ARG A 509 28.43 39.94 44.47
C ARG A 509 26.98 39.93 44.96
N LYS A 510 26.03 40.39 44.14
CA LYS A 510 24.60 40.41 44.45
C LYS A 510 24.07 39.00 44.78
N TYR A 511 24.54 37.98 44.05
CA TYR A 511 24.08 36.59 44.22
C TYR A 511 24.96 35.74 45.14
N GLY A 512 25.97 36.33 45.79
CA GLY A 512 26.81 35.62 46.76
C GLY A 512 27.70 34.51 46.16
N ILE A 513 27.96 34.55 44.85
CA ILE A 513 28.81 33.58 44.16
C ILE A 513 30.26 33.97 44.47
N PRO A 514 31.02 33.14 45.23
CA PRO A 514 32.30 33.55 45.79
C PRO A 514 33.32 33.80 44.67
N GLY A 515 33.54 35.08 44.38
CA GLY A 515 34.68 35.52 43.60
C GLY A 515 35.94 35.25 44.40
N SER A 516 36.80 34.33 43.95
CA SER A 516 38.15 34.18 44.49
C SER A 516 38.91 35.51 44.35
N GLY A 517 38.86 36.30 45.42
CA GLY A 517 39.45 37.62 45.56
C GLY A 517 39.95 37.81 46.98
N ARG A 518 40.97 37.02 47.35
CA ARG A 518 42.16 37.53 48.02
C ARG A 518 43.36 37.14 47.18
#